data_AF-A0A519QKA3-F1
#
_entry.id   AF-A0A519QKA3-F1
#
_cell.length_a   1.000
_cell.length_b   1.000
_cell.length_c   1.000
_cell.angle_alpha   90.00
_cell.angle_beta   90.00
_cell.angle_gamma   90.00
#
_symmetry.space_group_name_H-M   'P 1'
#
loop_
_entity.id
_entity.type
_entity.pdbx_description
1 polymer ?
#
loop_
_entity_poly.entity_id
_entity_poly.type
_entity_poly.pdbx_seq_one_letter_code
_entity_poly.pdbx_strand_id
1 'polypeptide(L)'
;MFRKTFIAPLLAASALALTVSPAYAGKADRARQAIAAAEAKITTAEQMGSATELPERTAEARAALALSKEKLDAGQKSTSITEAIRATALADATIGELQRRKDIAVADANAAREADVSVAQQQAAAAQEQAANASARADMAQQQAANSAADANAARSALIASQNQQVETTVTTQQPAPRRAARTVTRKTTTTTARRAPAPAPATTTTTTTIKQAVN
;
A
#
# COMPACT_ATOMS: atom_id res chain seq x y z
N MET A 1 -1.86 0.26 -34.52
CA MET A 1 -2.34 -0.95 -35.23
C MET A 1 -1.29 -1.32 -36.27
N PHE A 2 -0.58 -2.44 -36.10
CA PHE A 2 -0.14 -3.38 -37.15
C PHE A 2 0.64 -4.50 -36.45
N ARG A 3 -0.08 -5.61 -36.20
CA ARG A 3 0.47 -6.88 -35.75
C ARG A 3 1.05 -7.57 -36.98
N LYS A 4 2.31 -8.01 -36.93
CA LYS A 4 2.88 -8.96 -37.90
C LYS A 4 3.46 -10.15 -37.18
N THR A 5 2.59 -11.14 -37.03
CA THR A 5 2.90 -12.53 -36.72
C THR A 5 3.44 -13.19 -37.97
N PHE A 6 4.67 -13.70 -37.96
CA PHE A 6 5.07 -14.87 -38.74
C PHE A 6 6.15 -15.62 -37.95
N ILE A 7 5.68 -16.61 -37.20
CA ILE A 7 6.47 -17.69 -36.60
C ILE A 7 6.68 -18.71 -37.73
N ALA A 8 7.93 -18.98 -38.08
CA ALA A 8 8.31 -20.10 -38.93
C ALA A 8 9.36 -20.94 -38.19
N PRO A 9 9.01 -22.11 -37.63
CA PRO A 9 10.00 -23.09 -37.23
C PRO A 9 10.20 -24.05 -38.41
N LEU A 10 11.26 -23.81 -39.18
CA LEU A 10 11.76 -24.75 -40.18
C LEU A 10 12.54 -25.85 -39.42
N LEU A 11 11.79 -26.77 -38.83
CA LEU A 11 12.26 -27.88 -38.02
C LEU A 11 11.95 -29.18 -38.78
N ALA A 12 12.78 -29.53 -39.77
CA ALA A 12 12.88 -30.87 -40.36
C ALA A 12 13.87 -30.87 -41.54
N ALA A 13 15.15 -31.16 -41.27
CA ALA A 13 16.08 -31.62 -42.30
C ALA A 13 17.22 -32.43 -41.66
N SER A 14 16.93 -33.71 -41.43
CA SER A 14 17.75 -34.84 -41.89
C SER A 14 19.26 -34.62 -42.04
N ALA A 15 20.02 -35.02 -41.02
CA ALA A 15 21.31 -35.68 -41.20
C ALA A 15 21.58 -36.59 -40.01
N LEU A 16 20.88 -37.74 -39.99
CA LEU A 16 21.36 -38.96 -39.35
C LEU A 16 22.67 -39.34 -40.05
N ALA A 17 23.77 -38.72 -39.64
CA ALA A 17 25.10 -39.24 -39.87
C ALA A 17 25.20 -40.52 -39.04
N LEU A 18 24.74 -41.64 -39.61
CA LEU A 18 25.24 -42.95 -39.25
C LEU A 18 26.75 -42.90 -39.49
N THR A 19 27.50 -42.52 -38.45
CA THR A 19 28.92 -42.81 -38.38
C THR A 19 29.02 -44.33 -38.30
N VAL A 20 29.19 -44.94 -39.47
CA VAL A 20 29.69 -46.30 -39.60
C VAL A 20 31.05 -46.30 -38.90
N SER A 21 31.03 -46.57 -37.60
CA SER A 21 32.24 -46.78 -36.83
C SER A 21 32.90 -48.02 -37.41
N PRO A 22 34.16 -47.95 -37.86
CA PRO A 22 34.82 -49.06 -38.52
C PRO A 22 34.73 -50.29 -37.61
N ALA A 23 34.18 -51.37 -38.14
CA ALA A 23 33.96 -52.64 -37.43
C ALA A 23 35.27 -53.36 -37.04
N TYR A 24 36.41 -52.66 -37.09
CA TYR A 24 37.76 -53.17 -36.82
C TYR A 24 38.56 -52.35 -35.80
N ALA A 25 37.96 -51.38 -35.10
CA ALA A 25 38.52 -50.98 -33.80
C ALA A 25 38.28 -52.13 -32.81
N GLY A 26 39.34 -52.64 -32.17
CA GLY A 26 39.25 -53.78 -31.28
C GLY A 26 38.19 -53.55 -30.19
N LYS A 27 37.51 -54.61 -29.72
CA LYS A 27 36.46 -54.50 -28.68
C LYS A 27 36.95 -53.73 -27.42
N ALA A 28 38.25 -53.74 -27.16
CA ALA A 28 38.88 -52.99 -26.08
C ALA A 28 38.84 -51.47 -26.32
N ASP A 29 39.13 -51.00 -27.53
CA ASP A 29 39.09 -49.58 -27.86
C ASP A 29 37.66 -49.05 -27.85
N ARG A 30 36.71 -49.85 -28.33
CA ARG A 30 35.27 -49.53 -28.21
C ARG A 30 34.83 -49.42 -26.74
N ALA A 31 35.30 -50.31 -25.87
CA ALA A 31 35.00 -50.25 -24.44
C ALA A 31 35.58 -48.97 -23.80
N ARG A 32 36.83 -48.63 -24.10
CA ARG A 32 37.45 -47.37 -23.64
C ARG A 32 36.68 -46.14 -24.12
N GLN A 33 36.28 -46.12 -25.38
CA GLN A 33 35.47 -45.04 -25.94
C GLN A 33 34.11 -44.90 -25.23
N ALA A 34 33.44 -46.02 -24.95
CA ALA A 34 32.17 -46.02 -24.23
C ALA A 34 32.33 -45.52 -22.78
N ILE A 35 33.38 -45.95 -22.08
CA ILE A 35 33.71 -45.48 -20.73
C ILE A 35 33.98 -43.96 -20.74
N ALA A 36 34.79 -43.47 -21.68
CA ALA A 36 35.08 -42.05 -21.80
C ALA A 36 33.82 -41.21 -22.10
N ALA A 37 32.91 -41.72 -22.94
CA ALA A 37 31.63 -41.07 -23.21
C ALA A 37 30.74 -41.02 -21.96
N ALA A 38 30.69 -42.12 -21.19
CA ALA A 38 29.94 -42.18 -19.93
C ALA A 38 30.52 -41.22 -18.89
N GLU A 39 31.86 -41.16 -18.74
CA GLU A 39 32.56 -40.22 -17.87
C GLU A 39 32.23 -38.76 -18.20
N ALA A 40 32.29 -38.41 -19.49
CA ALA A 40 31.98 -37.06 -19.95
C ALA A 40 30.55 -36.68 -19.57
N LYS A 41 29.58 -37.56 -19.82
CA LYS A 41 28.17 -37.30 -19.48
C LYS A 41 27.89 -37.22 -17.99
N ILE A 42 28.49 -38.11 -17.20
CA ILE A 42 28.38 -38.05 -15.73
C ILE A 42 28.97 -36.73 -15.22
N THR A 43 30.14 -36.33 -15.73
CA THR A 43 30.77 -35.05 -15.37
C THR A 43 29.89 -33.87 -15.75
N THR A 44 29.29 -33.87 -16.95
CA THR A 44 28.33 -32.84 -17.36
C THR A 44 27.12 -32.80 -16.44
N ALA A 45 26.53 -33.96 -16.11
CA ALA A 45 25.41 -34.02 -15.18
C ALA A 45 25.79 -33.45 -13.81
N GLU A 46 27.01 -33.71 -13.31
CA GLU A 46 27.51 -33.20 -12.04
C GLU A 46 27.74 -31.69 -12.06
N GLN A 47 28.32 -31.17 -13.15
CA GLN A 47 28.45 -29.72 -13.38
C GLN A 47 27.09 -29.01 -13.44
N MET A 48 26.05 -29.72 -13.90
CA MET A 48 24.66 -29.24 -13.87
C MET A 48 23.99 -29.35 -12.50
N GLY A 49 24.68 -29.87 -11.47
CA GLY A 49 24.19 -29.95 -10.10
C GLY A 49 23.54 -31.28 -9.71
N SER A 50 23.63 -32.32 -10.55
CA SER A 50 23.02 -33.64 -10.24
C SER A 50 23.48 -34.24 -8.92
N ALA A 51 24.72 -33.98 -8.50
CA ALA A 51 25.26 -34.46 -7.24
C ALA A 51 24.48 -33.95 -6.01
N THR A 52 23.85 -32.77 -6.11
CA THR A 52 23.06 -32.16 -5.03
C THR A 52 21.58 -32.46 -5.19
N GLU A 53 21.06 -32.33 -6.41
CA GLU A 53 19.63 -32.43 -6.70
C GLU A 53 19.12 -33.88 -6.82
N LEU A 54 19.98 -34.79 -7.30
CA LEU A 54 19.68 -36.19 -7.60
C LEU A 54 20.85 -37.10 -7.16
N PRO A 55 21.21 -37.10 -5.86
CA PRO A 55 22.40 -37.79 -5.37
C PRO A 55 22.37 -39.30 -5.63
N GLU A 56 21.21 -39.94 -5.48
CA GLU A 56 21.04 -41.38 -5.70
C GLU A 56 21.27 -41.78 -7.16
N ARG A 57 20.72 -41.03 -8.11
CA ARG A 57 20.89 -41.29 -9.56
C ARG A 57 22.32 -41.07 -10.01
N THR A 58 22.96 -40.04 -9.47
CA THR A 58 24.38 -39.74 -9.74
C THR A 58 25.27 -40.84 -9.17
N ALA A 59 24.97 -41.35 -7.97
CA ALA A 59 25.67 -42.48 -7.38
C ALA A 59 25.49 -43.76 -8.20
N GLU A 60 24.28 -44.06 -8.68
CA GLU A 60 24.03 -45.23 -9.55
C GLU A 60 24.80 -45.14 -10.86
N ALA A 61 24.83 -43.97 -11.51
CA ALA A 61 25.58 -43.76 -12.75
C ALA A 61 27.09 -43.97 -12.53
N ARG A 62 27.64 -43.45 -11.42
CA ARG A 62 29.05 -43.67 -11.03
C ARG A 62 29.35 -45.13 -10.72
N ALA A 63 28.43 -45.83 -10.05
CA ALA A 63 28.59 -47.26 -9.75
C ALA A 63 28.62 -48.11 -11.03
N ALA A 64 27.72 -47.85 -11.98
CA ALA A 64 27.72 -48.52 -13.29
C ALA A 64 29.02 -48.24 -14.08
N LEU A 65 29.53 -47.01 -14.02
CA LEU A 65 30.81 -46.66 -14.63
C LEU A 65 32.00 -47.40 -13.98
N ALA A 66 32.03 -47.47 -12.64
CA ALA A 66 33.08 -48.19 -11.92
C ALA A 66 33.07 -49.69 -12.29
N LEU A 67 31.88 -50.30 -12.33
CA LEU A 67 31.72 -51.70 -12.74
C LEU A 67 32.12 -51.89 -14.21
N SER A 68 31.80 -50.95 -15.10
CA SER A 68 32.25 -51.00 -16.50
C SER A 68 33.79 -51.02 -16.63
N LYS A 69 34.50 -50.23 -15.81
CA LYS A 69 35.97 -50.21 -15.76
C LYS A 69 36.54 -51.53 -15.26
N GLU A 70 36.01 -52.04 -14.15
CA GLU A 70 36.41 -53.34 -13.58
C GLU A 70 36.24 -54.48 -14.60
N LYS A 71 35.11 -54.49 -15.32
CA LYS A 71 34.84 -55.49 -16.38
C LYS A 71 35.83 -55.37 -17.54
N LEU A 72 36.27 -54.17 -17.89
CA LEU A 72 37.29 -53.97 -18.92
C LEU A 72 38.64 -54.55 -18.49
N ASP A 73 39.04 -54.27 -17.25
CA ASP A 73 40.29 -54.74 -16.66
C ASP A 73 40.30 -56.27 -16.52
N ALA A 74 39.14 -56.87 -16.22
CA ALA A 74 38.92 -58.32 -16.22
C ALA A 74 38.84 -58.94 -17.64
N GLY A 75 39.03 -58.16 -18.70
CA GLY A 75 38.98 -58.63 -20.09
C GLY A 75 37.57 -58.85 -20.66
N GLN A 76 36.51 -58.56 -19.88
CA GLN A 76 35.09 -58.71 -20.24
C GLN A 76 34.59 -57.51 -21.05
N LYS A 77 35.19 -57.31 -22.23
CA LYS A 77 35.00 -56.11 -23.09
C LYS A 77 33.53 -55.85 -23.47
N SER A 78 32.76 -56.90 -23.80
CA SER A 78 31.34 -56.74 -24.14
C SER A 78 30.49 -56.29 -22.95
N THR A 79 30.71 -56.90 -21.78
CA THR A 79 30.01 -56.53 -20.55
C THR A 79 30.37 -55.12 -20.12
N SER A 80 31.64 -54.73 -20.23
CA SER A 80 32.09 -53.35 -20.00
C SER A 80 31.35 -52.35 -20.88
N ILE A 81 31.20 -52.62 -22.18
CA ILE A 81 30.44 -51.76 -23.11
C ILE A 81 28.98 -51.62 -22.66
N THR A 82 28.32 -52.73 -22.31
CA THR A 82 26.92 -52.70 -21.83
C THR A 82 26.77 -51.84 -20.58
N GLU A 83 27.69 -51.96 -19.62
CA GLU A 83 27.66 -51.19 -18.38
C GLU A 83 27.99 -49.70 -18.58
N ALA A 84 28.89 -49.39 -19.52
CA ALA A 84 29.15 -48.00 -19.92
C ALA A 84 27.92 -47.35 -20.58
N ILE A 85 27.19 -48.12 -21.40
CA ILE A 85 25.92 -47.66 -21.99
C ILE A 85 24.86 -47.45 -20.91
N ARG A 86 24.77 -48.34 -19.91
CA ARG A 86 23.87 -48.15 -18.77
C ARG A 86 24.22 -46.87 -18.00
N ALA A 87 25.50 -46.64 -17.70
CA ALA A 87 25.97 -45.42 -17.05
C ALA A 87 25.61 -44.16 -17.87
N THR A 88 25.79 -44.22 -19.19
CA THR A 88 25.40 -43.15 -20.12
C THR A 88 23.89 -42.87 -20.07
N ALA A 89 23.06 -43.90 -20.13
CA ALA A 89 21.60 -43.76 -20.09
C ALA A 89 21.12 -43.18 -18.75
N LEU A 90 21.73 -43.58 -17.63
CA LEU A 90 21.46 -43.00 -16.31
C LEU A 90 21.85 -41.51 -16.26
N ALA A 91 23.01 -41.15 -16.81
CA ALA A 91 23.44 -39.75 -16.88
C ALA A 91 22.50 -38.90 -17.74
N ASP A 92 22.09 -39.38 -18.92
CA ASP A 92 21.15 -38.68 -19.80
C ASP A 92 19.78 -38.48 -19.12
N ALA A 93 19.25 -39.53 -18.47
CA ALA A 93 18.00 -39.44 -17.72
C ALA A 93 18.10 -38.41 -16.58
N THR A 94 19.24 -38.37 -15.90
CA THR A 94 19.51 -37.39 -14.83
C THR A 94 19.56 -35.97 -15.39
N ILE A 95 20.23 -35.74 -16.52
CA ILE A 95 20.27 -34.44 -17.20
C ILE A 95 18.87 -33.99 -17.61
N GLY A 96 18.07 -34.88 -18.21
CA GLY A 96 16.70 -34.57 -18.62
C GLY A 96 15.80 -34.19 -17.44
N GLU A 97 15.92 -34.89 -16.32
CA GLU A 97 15.18 -34.57 -15.10
C GLU A 97 15.63 -33.25 -14.48
N LEU A 98 16.93 -32.96 -14.47
CA LEU A 98 17.44 -31.65 -14.02
C LEU A 98 16.90 -30.50 -14.87
N GLN A 99 16.89 -30.66 -16.20
CA GLN A 99 16.33 -29.67 -17.12
C GLN A 99 14.85 -29.44 -16.82
N ARG A 100 14.06 -30.52 -16.71
CA ARG A 100 12.65 -30.43 -16.35
C ARG A 100 12.42 -29.69 -15.03
N ARG A 101 13.19 -30.01 -13.98
CA ARG A 101 13.09 -29.35 -12.68
C ARG A 101 13.41 -27.86 -12.77
N LYS A 102 14.44 -27.50 -13.54
CA LYS A 102 14.80 -26.11 -13.79
C LYS A 102 13.70 -25.36 -14.53
N ASP A 103 13.10 -25.98 -15.54
CA ASP A 103 11.99 -25.38 -16.30
C ASP A 103 10.76 -25.15 -15.42
N ILE A 104 10.43 -26.11 -14.56
CA ILE A 104 9.36 -25.97 -13.55
C ILE A 104 9.68 -24.81 -12.60
N ALA A 105 10.89 -24.76 -12.04
CA ALA A 105 11.29 -23.71 -11.11
C ALA A 105 11.24 -22.31 -11.76
N VAL A 106 11.60 -22.19 -13.04
CA VAL A 106 11.47 -20.94 -13.80
C VAL A 106 10.00 -20.57 -14.03
N ALA A 107 9.15 -21.54 -14.37
CA ALA A 107 7.72 -21.33 -14.54
C ALA A 107 7.06 -20.86 -13.23
N ASP A 108 7.38 -21.49 -12.11
CA ASP A 108 6.88 -21.12 -10.78
C ASP A 108 7.35 -19.71 -10.37
N ALA A 109 8.62 -19.38 -10.63
CA ALA A 109 9.14 -18.04 -10.37
C ALA A 109 8.45 -16.97 -11.23
N ASN A 110 8.08 -17.28 -12.47
CA ASN A 110 7.33 -16.36 -13.32
C ASN A 110 5.89 -16.20 -12.85
N ALA A 111 5.21 -17.29 -12.46
CA ALA A 111 3.87 -17.22 -11.90
C ALA A 111 3.82 -16.39 -10.60
N ALA A 112 4.83 -16.54 -9.73
CA ALA A 112 4.97 -15.71 -8.53
C ALA A 112 5.14 -14.22 -8.87
N ARG A 113 5.99 -13.89 -9.86
CA ARG A 113 6.17 -12.51 -10.33
C ARG A 113 4.90 -11.91 -10.92
N GLU A 114 4.13 -12.69 -11.68
CA GLU A 114 2.85 -12.23 -12.23
C GLU A 114 1.84 -11.90 -11.13
N ALA A 115 1.79 -12.72 -10.08
CA ALA A 115 0.98 -12.44 -8.90
C ALA A 115 1.41 -11.14 -8.20
N ASP A 116 2.71 -10.93 -7.99
CA ASP A 116 3.25 -9.72 -7.39
C ASP A 116 2.92 -8.46 -8.20
N VAL A 117 3.03 -8.54 -9.53
CA VAL A 117 2.67 -7.44 -10.43
C VAL A 117 1.18 -7.11 -10.34
N SER A 118 0.31 -8.13 -10.29
CA SER A 118 -1.14 -7.91 -10.09
C SER A 118 -1.44 -7.21 -8.77
N VAL A 119 -0.80 -7.64 -7.67
CA VAL A 119 -0.96 -6.99 -6.36
C VAL A 119 -0.47 -5.55 -6.39
N ALA A 120 0.70 -5.29 -6.99
CA ALA A 120 1.24 -3.94 -7.12
C ALA A 120 0.32 -3.03 -7.96
N GLN A 121 -0.29 -3.55 -9.03
CA GLN A 121 -1.26 -2.80 -9.84
C GLN A 121 -2.53 -2.46 -9.06
N GLN A 122 -3.06 -3.41 -8.29
CA GLN A 122 -4.23 -3.16 -7.44
C GLN A 122 -3.94 -2.10 -6.36
N GLN A 123 -2.76 -2.18 -5.74
CA GLN A 123 -2.31 -1.18 -4.77
C GLN A 123 -2.15 0.20 -5.41
N ALA A 124 -1.58 0.28 -6.61
CA ALA A 124 -1.45 1.55 -7.33
C ALA A 124 -2.81 2.15 -7.69
N ALA A 125 -3.78 1.34 -8.13
CA ALA A 125 -5.13 1.80 -8.41
C ALA A 125 -5.84 2.31 -7.15
N ALA A 126 -5.73 1.58 -6.03
CA ALA A 126 -6.29 2.01 -4.75
C ALA A 126 -5.65 3.33 -4.25
N ALA A 127 -4.33 3.48 -4.41
CA ALA A 127 -3.63 4.71 -4.04
C ALA A 127 -4.08 5.91 -4.91
N GLN A 128 -4.31 5.69 -6.21
CA GLN A 128 -4.83 6.72 -7.11
C GLN A 128 -6.25 7.15 -6.72
N GLU A 129 -7.12 6.20 -6.37
CA GLU A 129 -8.47 6.50 -5.90
C GLU A 129 -8.45 7.28 -4.59
N GLN A 130 -7.60 6.89 -3.63
CA GLN A 130 -7.42 7.61 -2.37
C GLN A 130 -6.92 9.05 -2.61
N ALA A 131 -5.97 9.24 -3.52
CA ALA A 131 -5.47 10.56 -3.87
C ALA A 131 -6.57 11.42 -4.51
N ALA A 132 -7.36 10.88 -5.44
CA ALA A 132 -8.48 11.60 -6.05
C ALA A 132 -9.53 12.02 -5.01
N ASN A 133 -9.88 11.10 -4.09
CA ASN A 133 -10.81 11.39 -3.00
C ASN A 133 -10.27 12.46 -2.04
N ALA A 134 -8.97 12.45 -1.74
CA ALA A 134 -8.34 13.47 -0.92
C ALA A 134 -8.37 14.84 -1.60
N SER A 135 -8.07 14.91 -2.90
CA SER A 135 -8.14 16.14 -3.69
C SER A 135 -9.56 16.71 -3.72
N ALA A 136 -10.58 15.87 -3.96
CA ALA A 136 -11.97 16.32 -3.94
C ALA A 136 -12.39 16.91 -2.58
N ARG A 137 -11.94 16.31 -1.47
CA ARG A 137 -12.17 16.85 -0.12
C ARG A 137 -11.45 18.18 0.09
N ALA A 138 -10.23 18.31 -0.41
CA ALA A 138 -9.48 19.55 -0.34
C ALA A 138 -10.19 20.67 -1.12
N ASP A 139 -10.69 20.40 -2.32
CA ASP A 139 -11.44 21.37 -3.13
C ASP A 139 -12.73 21.82 -2.43
N MET A 140 -13.49 20.88 -1.84
CA MET A 140 -14.67 21.22 -1.04
C MET A 140 -14.32 22.09 0.17
N ALA A 141 -13.24 21.76 0.89
CA ALA A 141 -12.79 22.54 2.04
C ALA A 141 -12.37 23.96 1.62
N GLN A 142 -11.71 24.11 0.47
CA GLN A 142 -11.34 25.42 -0.09
C GLN A 142 -12.58 26.25 -0.44
N GLN A 143 -13.59 25.64 -1.07
CA GLN A 143 -14.85 26.31 -1.38
C GLN A 143 -15.59 26.75 -0.11
N GLN A 144 -15.65 25.90 0.91
CA GLN A 144 -16.27 26.23 2.20
C GLN A 144 -15.52 27.37 2.91
N ALA A 145 -14.18 27.37 2.86
CA ALA A 145 -13.37 28.45 3.41
C ALA A 145 -13.61 29.78 2.67
N ALA A 146 -13.72 29.76 1.33
CA ALA A 146 -14.03 30.93 0.53
C ALA A 146 -15.42 31.50 0.86
N ASN A 147 -16.44 30.64 0.98
CA ASN A 147 -17.79 31.05 1.37
C ASN A 147 -17.81 31.64 2.78
N SER A 148 -17.13 31.00 3.74
CA SER A 148 -17.03 31.50 5.12
C SER A 148 -16.34 32.87 5.19
N ALA A 149 -15.32 33.09 4.36
CA ALA A 149 -14.66 34.39 4.27
C ALA A 149 -15.58 35.47 3.66
N ALA A 150 -16.37 35.12 2.65
CA ALA A 150 -17.37 36.03 2.07
C ALA A 150 -18.45 36.41 3.09
N ASP A 151 -18.99 35.43 3.82
CA ASP A 151 -19.99 35.66 4.88
C ASP A 151 -19.44 36.53 6.01
N ALA A 152 -18.21 36.28 6.46
CA ALA A 152 -17.55 37.09 7.47
C ALA A 152 -17.36 38.56 7.01
N ASN A 153 -17.05 38.78 5.73
CA ASN A 153 -16.95 40.12 5.16
C ASN A 153 -18.33 40.80 5.09
N ALA A 154 -19.37 40.08 4.65
CA ALA A 154 -20.74 40.60 4.62
C ALA A 154 -21.24 41.00 6.01
N ALA A 155 -20.98 40.16 7.03
CA ALA A 155 -21.32 40.46 8.42
C ALA A 155 -20.61 41.72 8.94
N ARG A 156 -19.32 41.89 8.61
CA ARG A 156 -18.57 43.11 8.96
C ARG A 156 -19.16 44.36 8.30
N SER A 157 -19.49 44.29 7.02
CA SER A 157 -20.11 45.41 6.31
C SER A 157 -21.49 45.77 6.87
N ALA A 158 -22.30 44.78 7.24
CA ALA A 158 -23.60 45.01 7.88
C ALA A 158 -23.45 45.69 9.26
N LEU A 159 -22.43 45.30 10.04
CA LEU A 159 -22.14 45.93 11.34
C LEU A 159 -21.80 47.42 11.19
N ILE A 160 -20.97 47.78 10.20
CA ILE A 160 -20.60 49.18 9.91
C ILE A 160 -21.85 49.99 9.49
N ALA A 161 -22.70 49.42 8.64
CA ALA A 161 -23.94 50.09 8.22
C ALA A 161 -24.91 50.35 9.39
N SER A 162 -24.99 49.43 10.36
CA SER A 162 -25.83 49.57 11.55
C SER A 162 -25.32 50.61 12.57
N GLN A 163 -24.00 50.85 12.65
CA GLN A 163 -23.45 51.88 13.53
C GLN A 163 -23.80 53.31 13.08
N ASN A 164 -24.03 53.54 11.78
CA ASN A 164 -24.45 54.85 11.27
C ASN A 164 -25.95 55.15 11.49
N GLN A 165 -26.73 54.22 12.04
CA GLN A 165 -28.15 54.40 12.34
C GLN A 165 -28.44 54.57 13.85
N GLN A 166 -27.47 55.04 14.66
CA GLN A 166 -27.76 55.38 16.05
C GLN A 166 -28.77 56.53 16.14
N VAL A 167 -30.05 56.16 16.33
CA VAL A 167 -31.18 57.06 16.56
C VAL A 167 -31.08 57.61 17.99
N GLU A 168 -31.13 58.93 18.13
CA GLU A 168 -31.32 59.61 19.41
C GLU A 168 -32.62 59.12 20.06
N THR A 169 -32.52 58.36 21.14
CA THR A 169 -33.67 57.96 21.96
C THR A 169 -33.74 58.86 23.17
N THR A 170 -34.67 59.82 23.16
CA THR A 170 -35.00 60.64 24.33
C THR A 170 -35.84 59.81 25.30
N VAL A 171 -35.24 59.35 26.39
CA VAL A 171 -35.96 58.65 27.47
C VAL A 171 -36.37 59.65 28.55
N THR A 172 -37.68 59.82 28.74
CA THR A 172 -38.24 60.56 29.89
C THR A 172 -38.67 59.56 30.97
N THR A 173 -37.95 59.53 32.08
CA THR A 173 -38.34 58.75 33.27
C THR A 173 -38.72 59.70 34.40
N GLN A 174 -39.97 59.61 34.86
CA GLN A 174 -40.44 60.27 36.08
C GLN A 174 -40.24 59.33 37.28
N GLN A 175 -39.48 59.77 38.28
CA GLN A 175 -39.24 59.00 39.50
C GLN A 175 -39.79 59.74 40.73
N PRO A 176 -40.77 59.17 41.46
CA PRO A 176 -41.24 59.74 42.71
C PRO A 176 -40.20 59.55 43.84
N ALA A 177 -39.93 60.61 44.60
CA ALA A 177 -38.94 60.62 45.69
C ALA A 177 -39.38 59.76 46.90
N PRO A 178 -38.44 59.09 47.61
CA PRO A 178 -38.77 58.24 48.75
C PRO A 178 -39.15 59.05 50.00
N ARG A 179 -40.31 58.74 50.60
CA ARG A 179 -40.75 59.23 51.91
C ARG A 179 -39.97 58.53 53.04
N ARG A 180 -39.26 59.31 53.87
CA ARG A 180 -38.78 58.86 55.19
C ARG A 180 -39.97 58.69 56.14
N ALA A 181 -40.17 57.48 56.67
CA ALA A 181 -41.13 57.21 57.73
C ALA A 181 -40.40 57.17 59.09
N ALA A 182 -40.69 58.13 59.96
CA ALA A 182 -40.37 58.06 61.38
C ALA A 182 -41.47 57.27 62.10
N ARG A 183 -41.11 56.31 62.97
CA ARG A 183 -42.06 55.52 63.75
C ARG A 183 -41.86 55.79 65.24
N THR A 184 -42.84 56.46 65.84
CA THR A 184 -42.89 56.86 67.25
C THR A 184 -43.59 55.78 68.10
N VAL A 185 -43.08 55.60 69.32
CA VAL A 185 -43.62 54.73 70.38
C VAL A 185 -44.85 55.39 71.02
N THR A 186 -45.85 54.60 71.42
CA THR A 186 -46.99 55.07 72.23
C THR A 186 -47.24 54.19 73.45
N ARG A 187 -47.28 54.80 74.63
CA ARG A 187 -48.10 54.37 75.76
C ARG A 187 -48.85 55.58 76.32
N LYS A 188 -50.02 55.28 76.86
CA LYS A 188 -51.28 56.04 76.90
C LYS A 188 -51.45 56.85 78.19
N THR A 189 -51.84 58.13 78.10
CA THR A 189 -52.77 58.78 79.07
C THR A 189 -53.37 60.11 78.57
N THR A 190 -54.72 60.16 78.62
CA THR A 190 -55.67 61.28 78.90
C THR A 190 -55.57 62.68 78.25
N THR A 191 -56.59 62.97 77.43
CA THR A 191 -57.40 64.21 77.29
C THR A 191 -56.78 65.58 77.48
N THR A 192 -56.72 66.41 76.41
CA THR A 192 -57.44 67.71 76.29
C THR A 192 -57.30 68.34 74.88
N THR A 193 -58.31 69.12 74.51
CA THR A 193 -58.53 69.96 73.31
C THR A 193 -57.41 70.96 72.94
N ALA A 194 -57.13 71.17 71.63
CA ALA A 194 -56.94 72.51 71.01
C ALA A 194 -56.65 72.51 69.46
N ARG A 195 -57.35 73.43 68.78
CA ARG A 195 -57.16 74.16 67.49
C ARG A 195 -56.02 73.87 66.48
N ARG A 196 -56.46 73.66 65.21
CA ARG A 196 -56.19 74.35 63.90
C ARG A 196 -54.75 74.73 63.47
N ALA A 197 -54.31 74.24 62.30
CA ALA A 197 -53.58 75.01 61.24
C ALA A 197 -53.44 74.19 59.92
N PRO A 198 -53.39 74.81 58.73
CA PRO A 198 -53.28 74.14 57.42
C PRO A 198 -51.81 73.88 57.02
N ALA A 199 -51.56 72.87 56.18
CA ALA A 199 -50.22 72.52 55.68
C ALA A 199 -50.12 72.60 54.13
N PRO A 200 -48.94 72.91 53.57
CA PRO A 200 -48.76 73.58 52.27
C PRO A 200 -48.57 72.63 51.08
N ALA A 201 -48.69 73.18 49.86
CA ALA A 201 -48.54 72.52 48.57
C ALA A 201 -47.09 72.05 48.28
N PRO A 202 -46.90 70.96 47.51
CA PRO A 202 -45.58 70.39 47.23
C PRO A 202 -44.83 71.12 46.11
N ALA A 203 -43.51 71.23 46.26
CA ALA A 203 -42.59 71.71 45.24
C ALA A 203 -42.11 70.56 44.32
N THR A 204 -41.98 70.86 43.03
CA THR A 204 -41.49 69.94 41.99
C THR A 204 -40.04 70.31 41.62
N THR A 205 -39.20 69.32 41.35
CA THR A 205 -37.84 69.55 40.82
C THR A 205 -37.66 68.75 39.53
N THR A 206 -37.18 69.41 38.48
CA THR A 206 -36.89 68.82 37.17
C THR A 206 -35.39 68.53 37.08
N THR A 207 -35.03 67.33 36.60
CA THR A 207 -33.64 66.99 36.29
C THR A 207 -33.56 66.55 34.84
N THR A 208 -32.74 67.27 34.07
CA THR A 208 -32.44 66.95 32.67
C THR A 208 -31.06 66.33 32.61
N THR A 209 -30.93 65.16 31.99
CA THR A 209 -29.65 64.52 31.73
C THR A 209 -29.45 64.37 30.23
N THR A 210 -28.41 65.02 29.71
CA THR A 210 -27.98 64.88 28.32
C THR A 210 -26.78 63.94 28.27
N ILE A 211 -26.90 62.81 27.57
CA ILE A 211 -25.77 61.90 27.34
C ILE A 211 -25.23 62.19 25.94
N LYS A 212 -23.96 62.59 25.86
CA LYS A 212 -23.20 62.64 24.60
C LYS A 212 -22.24 61.45 24.60
N GLN A 213 -22.40 60.51 23.67
CA GLN A 213 -21.38 59.52 23.40
C GLN A 213 -20.40 60.11 22.37
N ALA A 214 -19.13 60.17 22.75
CA ALA A 214 -18.07 60.55 21.85
C ALA A 214 -17.85 59.42 20.84
N VAL A 215 -17.98 59.74 19.56
CA VAL A 215 -17.50 58.91 18.47
C VAL A 215 -15.99 59.13 18.40
N ASN A 216 -15.20 58.07 18.62
CA ASN A 216 -13.76 58.06 18.38
C ASN A 216 -13.47 57.84 16.91
#